data_AF-A0A967NAU1-F1
#
_entry.id   AF-A0A967NAU1-F1
#
_cell.length_a   1.000
_cell.length_b   1.000
_cell.length_c   1.000
_cell.angle_alpha   90.00
_cell.angle_beta   90.00
_cell.angle_gamma   90.00
#
_symmetry.space_group_name_H-M   'P 1'
#
loop_
_entity.id
_entity.type
_entity.pdbx_description
1 polymer ?
#
loop_
_entity_poly.entity_id
_entity_poly.type
_entity_poly.pdbx_seq_one_letter_code
_entity_poly.pdbx_strand_id
1 'polypeptide(L)' 'MAAVLAALALLTGWLETRSLERGNRFFREASYSDAAALYRQRIESSGAQDLVRYNLGTTLLFLGDPVQARAELADALD' A
#
# COMPACT_ATOMS: atom_id res chain seq x y z
N MET A 1 30.40 8.87 -4.30
CA MET A 1 29.44 7.74 -4.44
C MET A 1 28.47 7.66 -3.26
N ALA A 2 28.91 7.70 -2.00
CA ALA A 2 28.03 7.61 -0.83
C ALA A 2 26.90 8.68 -0.77
N ALA A 3 27.20 9.93 -1.10
CA ALA A 3 26.18 11.00 -1.10
C ALA A 3 25.05 10.78 -2.13
N VAL A 4 25.38 10.20 -3.29
CA VAL A 4 24.39 9.91 -4.34
C VAL A 4 23.49 8.75 -3.93
N LEU A 5 24.06 7.70 -3.31
CA LEU A 5 23.30 6.57 -2.79
C LEU A 5 22.38 6.99 -1.63
N ALA A 6 22.86 7.86 -0.74
CA ALA A 6 22.04 8.41 0.34
C ALA A 6 20.89 9.26 -0.19
N ALA A 7 21.13 10.12 -1.18
CA ALA A 7 20.09 10.93 -1.80
C ALA A 7 19.04 10.07 -2.52
N LEU A 8 19.46 9.00 -3.20
CA LEU A 8 18.55 8.04 -3.84
C LEU A 8 17.69 7.31 -2.81
N ALA A 9 18.27 6.82 -1.71
CA ALA A 9 17.53 6.13 -0.65
C ALA A 9 16.50 7.05 0.04
N LEU A 10 16.85 8.33 0.26
CA LEU A 10 15.92 9.32 0.80
C LEU A 10 14.78 9.63 -0.19
N LEU A 11 15.08 9.73 -1.48
CA LEU A 11 14.08 9.96 -2.52
C LEU A 11 13.11 8.78 -2.65
N THR A 12 13.61 7.55 -2.67
CA THR A 12 12.76 6.35 -2.76
C THR A 12 11.88 6.21 -1.53
N GLY A 13 12.42 6.40 -0.32
CA GLY A 13 11.63 6.40 0.91
C GLY A 13 10.53 7.48 0.91
N TRP A 14 10.84 8.69 0.43
CA TRP A 14 9.86 9.77 0.33
C TRP A 14 8.75 9.47 -0.68
N LEU A 15 9.09 8.93 -1.86
CA LEU A 15 8.12 8.52 -2.88
C LEU A 15 7.20 7.41 -2.35
N GLU A 16 7.77 6.47 -1.60
CA GLU A 16 7.03 5.42 -0.92
C GLU A 16 6.03 6.00 0.08
N THR A 17 6.46 6.85 1.02
CA THR A 17 5.54 7.45 2.00
C THR A 17 4.40 8.20 1.31
N ARG A 18 4.69 8.98 0.28
CA ARG A 18 3.67 9.72 -0.46
C ARG A 18 2.67 8.84 -1.21
N SER A 19 3.07 7.67 -1.69
CA SER A 19 2.12 6.75 -2.33
C SER A 19 1.17 6.14 -1.30
N LEU A 20 1.66 5.78 -0.12
CA LEU A 20 0.82 5.30 0.98
C LEU A 20 -0.17 6.37 1.46
N GLU A 21 0.28 7.60 1.68
CA GLU A 21 -0.59 8.72 2.06
C GLU A 21 -1.70 8.97 1.04
N ARG A 22 -1.38 8.81 -0.25
CA ARG A 22 -2.35 8.94 -1.35
C ARG A 22 -3.38 7.82 -1.34
N GLY A 23 -2.96 6.56 -1.15
CA GLY A 23 -3.88 5.43 -0.99
C GLY A 23 -4.82 5.64 0.21
N ASN A 24 -4.27 6.07 1.35
CA ASN A 24 -5.04 6.36 2.55
C ASN A 24 -6.05 7.50 2.34
N ARG A 25 -5.70 8.49 1.51
CA ARG A 25 -6.64 9.56 1.14
C ARG A 25 -7.80 9.04 0.31
N PHE A 26 -7.53 8.26 -0.74
CA PHE A 26 -8.57 7.63 -1.54
C PHE A 26 -9.52 6.79 -0.68
N PHE A 27 -8.98 6.02 0.27
CA PHE A 27 -9.79 5.25 1.21
C PHE A 27 -10.72 6.16 2.06
N ARG A 28 -10.20 7.24 2.63
CA ARG A 28 -10.99 8.20 3.43
C ARG A 28 -12.07 8.91 2.60
N GLU A 29 -11.82 9.09 1.31
CA GLU A 29 -12.76 9.69 0.35
C GLU A 29 -13.73 8.65 -0.25
N ALA A 30 -13.76 7.42 0.28
CA ALA A 30 -14.54 6.28 -0.21
C ALA A 30 -14.26 5.89 -1.68
N SER A 31 -13.13 6.35 -2.23
CA SER A 31 -12.63 5.97 -3.56
C SER A 31 -11.88 4.64 -3.48
N TYR A 32 -12.58 3.59 -3.08
CA TYR A 32 -11.98 2.32 -2.69
C TYR A 32 -11.23 1.61 -3.84
N SER A 33 -11.71 1.72 -5.09
CA SER A 33 -11.01 1.15 -6.24
C SER A 33 -9.63 1.77 -6.46
N ASP A 34 -9.53 3.10 -6.32
CA ASP A 34 -8.25 3.83 -6.47
C ASP A 34 -7.30 3.53 -5.32
N ALA A 35 -7.84 3.41 -4.10
CA ALA A 35 -7.07 2.98 -2.93
C ALA A 35 -6.49 1.56 -3.14
N ALA A 36 -7.32 0.61 -3.58
CA ALA A 36 -6.89 -0.77 -3.83
C ALA A 36 -5.82 -0.85 -4.94
N ALA A 37 -5.97 -0.08 -6.02
CA ALA A 37 -4.97 -0.03 -7.08
C ALA A 37 -3.62 0.48 -6.57
N LEU A 38 -3.60 1.53 -5.73
CA LEU A 38 -2.37 2.06 -5.16
C LEU A 38 -1.70 1.11 -4.18
N TYR A 39 -2.47 0.43 -3.33
CA TYR A 39 -1.90 -0.53 -2.38
C TYR A 39 -1.30 -1.75 -3.10
N ARG A 40 -1.96 -2.28 -4.14
CA ARG A 40 -1.40 -3.35 -4.97
C ARG A 40 -0.08 -2.92 -5.62
N GLN A 41 -0.05 -1.72 -6.22
CA GLN A 41 1.19 -1.18 -6.80
C GLN A 41 2.32 -1.10 -5.76
N ARG A 42 2.02 -0.71 -4.52
CA ARG A 42 3.01 -0.63 -3.43
C ARG A 42 3.56 -2.00 -3.05
N ILE A 43 2.70 -3.02 -2.97
CA ILE A 43 3.11 -4.40 -2.69
C ILE A 43 4.06 -4.90 -3.78
N GLU A 44 3.78 -4.59 -5.04
CA GLU A 44 4.63 -4.96 -6.18
C GLU A 44 5.98 -4.21 -6.20
N SER A 45 5.99 -2.92 -5.86
CA SER A 45 7.19 -2.08 -6.01
C SER A 45 8.18 -2.14 -4.85
N SER A 46 7.67 -2.28 -3.62
CA SER A 46 8.46 -2.10 -2.39
C SER A 46 8.53 -3.37 -1.55
N GLY A 47 7.89 -4.45 -2.02
CA GLY A 47 7.57 -5.61 -1.21
C GLY A 47 6.38 -5.34 -0.30
N ALA A 48 5.75 -6.43 0.14
CA ALA A 48 4.64 -6.38 1.08
C ALA A 48 5.08 -5.78 2.42
N GLN A 49 4.45 -4.67 2.82
CA GLN A 49 4.48 -4.17 4.18
C GLN A 49 3.15 -4.56 4.83
N ASP A 50 3.17 -5.16 6.01
CA ASP A 50 1.99 -5.67 6.73
C ASP A 50 0.86 -4.63 6.76
N LEU A 51 1.22 -3.35 7.00
CA LEU A 51 0.28 -2.24 6.98
C LEU A 51 -0.40 -2.01 5.61
N VAL A 52 0.36 -2.14 4.51
CA VAL A 52 -0.19 -1.96 3.15
C VAL A 52 -1.13 -3.12 2.80
N ARG A 53 -0.78 -4.34 3.19
CA ARG A 53 -1.66 -5.52 3.03
C ARG A 53 -2.92 -5.40 3.86
N TYR A 54 -2.80 -4.98 5.12
CA TYR A 54 -3.94 -4.69 5.98
C TYR A 54 -4.88 -3.64 5.35
N ASN A 55 -4.31 -2.55 4.82
CA ASN A 55 -5.08 -1.50 4.15
C ASN A 55 -5.76 -2.01 2.88
N LEU A 56 -5.09 -2.84 2.08
CA LEU A 56 -5.67 -3.48 0.90
C LEU A 56 -6.81 -4.42 1.29
N GLY A 57 -6.60 -5.30 2.27
CA GLY A 57 -7.61 -6.23 2.77
C GLY A 57 -8.84 -5.52 3.30
N THR A 58 -8.66 -4.46 4.09
CA THR A 58 -9.77 -3.63 4.57
C THR A 58 -10.51 -2.97 3.40
N THR A 59 -9.79 -2.42 2.42
CA THR A 59 -10.38 -1.81 1.22
C THR A 59 -11.20 -2.82 0.40
N LEU A 60 -10.72 -4.06 0.29
CA LEU A 60 -11.41 -5.14 -0.42
C LEU A 60 -12.73 -5.54 0.27
N LEU A 61 -12.82 -5.44 1.59
CA LEU A 61 -14.10 -5.60 2.30
C LEU A 61 -15.12 -4.53 1.89
N PHE A 62 -14.71 -3.27 1.78
CA PHE A 62 -15.58 -2.18 1.29
C PHE A 62 -16.00 -2.35 -0.17
N LEU A 63 -15.18 -3.03 -0.98
CA LEU A 63 -15.49 -3.38 -2.37
C LEU A 63 -16.35 -4.65 -2.50
N GLY A 64 -16.63 -5.35 -1.40
CA GLY A 64 -17.41 -6.60 -1.42
C GLY A 64 -16.62 -7.82 -1.93
N ASP A 65 -15.29 -7.80 -1.83
CA ASP A 65 -14.43 -8.94 -2.16
C ASP A 65 -13.81 -9.56 -0.89
N PRO A 66 -14.59 -10.31 -0.09
CA PRO A 66 -14.11 -10.88 1.16
C PRO A 66 -13.08 -12.00 0.95
N VAL A 67 -13.03 -12.61 -0.24
CA VAL A 67 -12.08 -13.71 -0.54
C VAL A 67 -10.67 -13.14 -0.67
N GLN A 68 -10.48 -12.12 -1.51
CA GLN A 68 -9.18 -11.46 -1.61
C GLN A 68 -8.84 -10.72 -0.31
N ALA A 69 -9.83 -10.10 0.35
CA ALA A 69 -9.59 -9.44 1.64
C ALA A 69 -8.98 -10.38 2.67
N ARG A 70 -9.50 -11.61 2.77
CA ARG A 70 -9.00 -12.62 3.71
C ARG A 70 -7.55 -13.00 3.42
N ALA A 71 -7.19 -13.16 2.15
CA ALA A 71 -5.82 -13.48 1.76
C ALA A 71 -4.85 -12.36 2.19
N GLU A 72 -5.17 -11.11 1.86
CA GLU A 72 -4.31 -9.98 2.22
C GLU A 72 -4.22 -9.75 3.74
N LEU A 73 -5.29 -9.98 4.48
CA LEU A 73 -5.29 -9.87 5.94
C LEU A 73 -4.53 -11.02 6.62
N ALA A 74 -4.51 -12.22 6.03
CA ALA A 74 -3.70 -13.32 6.53
C ALA A 74 -2.21 -13.02 6.31
N ASP A 75 -1.85 -12.62 5.09
CA ASP A 75 -0.47 -12.24 4.74
C ASP A 75 0.06 -11.04 5.56
N ALA A 76 -0.82 -10.21 6.14
CA ALA A 76 -0.44 -9.08 6.98
C ALA A 76 -0.09 -9.46 8.43
N LEU A 77 -0.27 -10.73 8.82
CA LEU A 77 -0.05 -11.23 10.18
C LEU A 77 1.09 -12.25 10.28
N ASP A 78 1.64 -12.67 9.14
CA ASP A 78 2.75 -13.64 9.02
C ASP A 78 4.12 -12.93 9.04
#